data_AF-A0A0R2JGX4-F1
#
_entry.id   AF-A0A0R2JGX4-F1
#
_cell.length_a   1.000
_cell.length_b   1.000
_cell.length_c   1.000
_cell.angle_alpha   90.00
_cell.angle_beta   90.00
_cell.angle_gamma   90.00
#
_symmetry.space_group_name_H-M   'P 1'
#
loop_
_entity.id
_entity.type
_entity.pdbx_description
1 polymer ?
#
loop_
_entity_poly.entity_id
_entity_poly.type
_entity_poly.pdbx_seq_one_letter_code
_entity_poly.pdbx_strand_id
1 'polypeptide(L)'
;MKNQTRNVRLAIKKGNEIIADFKQHTHGKLNLWVSITDLSEKYNITAEAHSKFNPGVYTTIAAQLPFSDFTYDEFVEVLMAFQKEWDIPVLTHAFPKKKPFNLRQKYGARIIRDDIVRKE
;
A
#
# COMPACT_ATOMS: atom_id res chain seq x y z
N MET A 1 23.32 5.52 3.26
CA MET A 1 22.00 5.78 2.64
C MET A 1 21.98 5.09 1.27
N LYS A 2 21.03 4.17 1.03
CA LYS A 2 20.83 3.62 -0.33
C LYS A 2 20.33 4.78 -1.20
N ASN A 3 20.94 5.01 -2.36
CA ASN A 3 20.44 6.01 -3.30
C ASN A 3 19.13 5.51 -3.91
N GLN A 4 18.02 6.18 -3.59
CA GLN A 4 16.73 5.94 -4.24
C GLN A 4 16.83 6.11 -5.75
N THR A 5 16.28 5.15 -6.50
CA THR A 5 16.19 5.25 -7.96
C THR A 5 15.21 6.36 -8.36
N ARG A 6 15.38 6.91 -9.56
CA ARG A 6 14.47 7.93 -10.11
C ARG A 6 13.03 7.42 -10.14
N ASN A 7 12.84 6.15 -10.47
CA ASN A 7 11.53 5.51 -10.56
C ASN A 7 10.83 5.47 -9.21
N VAL A 8 11.54 5.08 -8.14
CA VAL A 8 11.01 5.10 -6.76
C VAL A 8 10.58 6.51 -6.36
N ARG A 9 11.43 7.53 -6.58
CA ARG A 9 11.09 8.92 -6.23
C ARG A 9 9.83 9.41 -6.95
N LEU A 10 9.71 9.11 -8.25
CA LEU A 10 8.55 9.49 -9.04
C LEU A 10 7.28 8.75 -8.60
N ALA A 11 7.39 7.46 -8.28
CA ALA A 11 6.27 6.67 -7.76
C ALA A 11 5.77 7.22 -6.42
N ILE A 12 6.68 7.54 -5.50
CA ILE A 12 6.34 8.14 -4.20
C ILE A 12 5.63 9.49 -4.39
N LYS A 13 6.19 10.37 -5.23
CA LYS A 13 5.58 11.68 -5.48
C LYS A 13 4.15 11.55 -6.03
N LYS A 14 3.98 10.79 -7.12
CA LYS A 14 2.68 10.62 -7.79
C LYS A 14 1.66 9.94 -6.89
N GLY A 15 2.07 8.90 -6.17
CA GLY A 15 1.14 8.19 -5.28
C GLY A 15 0.68 9.05 -4.11
N ASN A 16 1.55 9.88 -3.54
CA ASN A 16 1.13 10.83 -2.50
C ASN A 16 0.16 11.89 -3.04
N GLU A 17 0.36 12.39 -4.26
CA GLU A 17 -0.59 13.31 -4.92
C GLU A 17 -1.97 12.64 -5.07
N ILE A 18 -2.02 11.38 -5.51
CA ILE A 18 -3.27 10.61 -5.65
C ILE A 18 -3.94 10.36 -4.30
N ILE A 19 -3.18 9.96 -3.26
CA ILE A 19 -3.74 9.71 -1.93
C ILE A 19 -4.27 11.01 -1.31
N ALA A 20 -3.57 12.13 -1.51
CA ALA A 20 -4.00 13.43 -1.02
C ALA A 20 -5.33 13.87 -1.64
N ASP A 21 -5.43 13.79 -2.96
CA ASP A 21 -6.66 14.07 -3.70
C ASP A 21 -7.80 13.15 -3.21
N PHE A 22 -7.56 11.85 -3.14
CA PHE A 22 -8.53 10.87 -2.66
C PHE A 22 -9.00 11.14 -1.24
N LYS A 23 -8.10 11.57 -0.35
CA LYS A 23 -8.45 11.92 1.04
C LYS A 23 -9.33 13.17 1.12
N GLN A 24 -9.20 14.12 0.21
CA GLN A 24 -10.08 15.29 0.15
C GLN A 24 -11.50 14.91 -0.28
N HIS A 25 -11.64 13.88 -1.10
CA HIS A 25 -12.93 13.45 -1.65
C HIS A 25 -13.58 12.29 -0.90
N THR A 26 -12.91 11.72 0.10
CA THR A 26 -13.44 10.59 0.87
C THR A 26 -13.50 10.86 2.37
N HIS A 27 -14.61 10.46 2.96
CA HIS A 27 -14.82 10.50 4.40
C HIS A 27 -14.63 9.09 4.94
N GLY A 28 -13.61 8.88 5.77
CA GLY A 28 -13.33 7.54 6.27
C GLY A 28 -11.94 7.35 6.82
N LYS A 29 -11.77 6.21 7.48
CA LYS A 29 -10.45 5.73 7.88
C LYS A 29 -9.75 5.18 6.64
N LEU A 30 -8.54 5.69 6.39
CA LEU A 30 -7.72 5.22 5.29
C LEU A 30 -6.94 3.95 5.68
N ASN A 31 -6.78 3.05 4.73
CA ASN A 31 -5.83 1.95 4.76
C ASN A 31 -5.11 1.86 3.39
N LEU A 32 -3.93 1.25 3.37
CA LEU A 32 -3.26 0.86 2.13
C LEU A 32 -3.48 -0.63 1.90
N TRP A 33 -4.23 -0.98 0.87
CA TRP A 33 -4.39 -2.36 0.44
C TRP A 33 -3.34 -2.69 -0.62
N VAL A 34 -2.57 -3.75 -0.41
CA VAL A 34 -1.47 -4.12 -1.32
C VAL A 34 -1.58 -5.54 -1.80
N SER A 35 -1.30 -5.74 -3.08
CA SER A 35 -1.27 -7.06 -3.71
C SER A 35 -0.06 -7.23 -4.62
N ILE A 36 0.41 -8.47 -4.70
CA ILE A 36 1.44 -8.91 -5.63
C ILE A 36 0.75 -9.89 -6.57
N THR A 37 0.57 -9.50 -7.83
CA THR A 37 -0.21 -10.30 -8.77
C THR A 37 0.69 -10.79 -9.89
N ASP A 38 1.07 -12.07 -9.82
CA ASP A 38 1.96 -12.70 -10.80
C ASP A 38 1.34 -12.69 -12.21
N LEU A 39 0.01 -12.88 -12.34
CA LEU A 39 -0.69 -12.83 -13.63
C LEU A 39 -0.53 -11.49 -14.36
N SER A 40 -0.47 -10.39 -13.61
CA SER A 40 -0.37 -9.03 -14.17
C SER A 40 1.02 -8.40 -13.99
N GLU A 41 1.99 -9.20 -13.52
CA GLU A 41 3.39 -8.84 -13.31
C GLU A 41 3.62 -7.46 -12.68
N LYS A 42 2.84 -7.13 -11.64
CA LYS A 42 2.91 -5.83 -10.97
C LYS A 42 2.61 -5.90 -9.48
N TYR A 43 3.20 -4.97 -8.74
CA TYR A 43 2.84 -4.65 -7.37
C TYR A 43 1.76 -3.56 -7.39
N ASN A 44 0.62 -3.79 -6.74
CA ASN A 44 -0.43 -2.79 -6.62
C ASN A 44 -0.47 -2.22 -5.21
N ILE A 45 -0.61 -0.90 -5.11
CA ILE A 45 -0.89 -0.20 -3.86
C ILE A 45 -2.16 0.62 -4.07
N THR A 46 -3.19 0.28 -3.33
CA THR A 46 -4.51 0.89 -3.37
C THR A 46 -4.75 1.62 -2.06
N ALA A 47 -5.14 2.89 -2.12
CA ALA A 47 -5.68 3.58 -0.96
C ALA A 47 -7.17 3.27 -0.86
N GLU A 48 -7.60 2.92 0.33
CA GLU A 48 -8.96 2.48 0.62
C GLU A 48 -9.53 3.34 1.75
N ALA A 49 -10.75 3.86 1.58
CA ALA A 49 -11.46 4.63 2.58
C ALA A 49 -12.75 3.91 2.99
N HIS A 50 -12.87 3.61 4.29
CA HIS A 50 -14.10 3.06 4.87
C HIS A 50 -14.92 4.18 5.49
N SER A 51 -16.06 4.50 4.88
CA SER A 51 -16.96 5.53 5.41
C SER A 51 -17.89 4.96 6.47
N LYS A 52 -18.03 5.68 7.59
CA LYS A 52 -19.04 5.39 8.62
C LYS A 52 -20.41 5.99 8.29
N PHE A 53 -20.44 6.98 7.41
CA PHE A 53 -21.66 7.74 7.09
C PHE A 53 -22.45 7.12 5.94
N ASN A 54 -21.74 6.68 4.90
CA ASN A 54 -22.31 5.92 3.79
C ASN A 54 -21.62 4.54 3.79
N PRO A 55 -22.30 3.45 4.20
CA PRO A 55 -21.69 2.13 4.21
C PRO A 55 -21.20 1.78 2.81
N GLY A 56 -19.88 1.66 2.67
CA GLY A 56 -19.21 1.47 1.39
C GLY A 56 -17.71 1.58 1.52
N VAL A 57 -17.02 0.89 0.62
CA VAL A 57 -15.57 0.95 0.47
C VAL A 57 -15.27 1.75 -0.79
N TYR A 58 -14.56 2.86 -0.62
CA TYR A 58 -14.05 3.64 -1.74
C TYR A 58 -12.58 3.32 -1.92
N THR A 59 -12.11 3.24 -3.15
CA THR A 59 -10.71 2.90 -3.45
C THR A 59 -10.15 3.77 -4.56
N THR A 60 -8.86 4.07 -4.49
CA THR A 60 -8.08 4.58 -5.62
C THR A 60 -6.76 3.83 -5.72
N ILE A 61 -6.26 3.65 -6.94
CA ILE A 61 -4.95 3.02 -7.16
C ILE A 61 -3.89 4.10 -6.99
N ALA A 62 -3.14 4.06 -5.88
CA ALA A 62 -2.05 4.99 -5.62
C ALA A 62 -0.80 4.64 -6.44
N ALA A 63 -0.55 3.36 -6.70
CA ALA A 63 0.54 2.91 -7.54
C ALA A 63 0.30 1.54 -8.19
N GLN A 64 0.75 1.39 -9.43
CA GLN A 64 0.96 0.12 -10.11
C GLN A 64 2.42 0.06 -10.55
N LEU A 65 3.20 -0.82 -9.95
CA LEU A 65 4.65 -0.92 -10.15
C LEU A 65 4.97 -2.21 -10.90
N PRO A 66 5.29 -2.15 -12.20
CA PRO A 66 5.63 -3.32 -12.99
C PRO A 66 6.88 -4.04 -12.46
N PHE A 67 6.91 -5.37 -12.52
CA PHE A 67 8.08 -6.16 -12.10
C PHE A 67 9.31 -5.90 -12.97
N SER A 68 9.12 -5.46 -14.22
CA SER A 68 10.21 -5.05 -15.11
C SER A 68 10.99 -3.84 -14.61
N ASP A 69 10.31 -2.95 -13.89
CA ASP A 69 10.83 -1.62 -13.56
C ASP A 69 11.10 -1.44 -12.07
N PHE A 70 10.56 -2.33 -11.24
CA PHE A 70 10.65 -2.28 -9.79
C PHE A 70 10.98 -3.64 -9.19
N THR A 71 11.99 -3.66 -8.34
CA THR A 71 12.26 -4.80 -7.47
C THR A 71 11.28 -4.85 -6.29
N TYR A 72 11.21 -5.98 -5.60
CA TYR A 72 10.41 -6.10 -4.38
C TYR A 72 10.86 -5.11 -3.29
N ASP A 73 12.16 -4.88 -3.14
CA ASP A 73 12.70 -3.92 -2.17
C ASP A 73 12.27 -2.48 -2.48
N GLU A 74 12.28 -2.10 -3.76
CA GLU A 74 11.81 -0.79 -4.21
C GLU A 74 10.30 -0.63 -4.03
N PHE A 75 9.52 -1.68 -4.31
CA PHE A 75 8.10 -1.71 -3.97
C PHE A 75 7.87 -1.48 -2.47
N VAL A 76 8.60 -2.18 -1.61
CA VAL A 76 8.49 -2.01 -0.16
C VAL A 76 8.90 -0.59 0.26
N GLU A 77 9.90 -0.02 -0.39
CA GLU A 77 10.30 1.38 -0.15
C GLU A 77 9.18 2.37 -0.50
N VAL A 78 8.56 2.23 -1.68
CA VAL A 78 7.42 3.06 -2.08
C VAL A 78 6.24 2.89 -1.10
N LEU A 79 5.91 1.64 -0.77
CA LEU A 79 4.83 1.32 0.17
C LEU A 79 5.04 1.95 1.55
N MET A 80 6.26 1.81 2.10
CA MET A 80 6.56 2.35 3.43
C MET A 80 6.69 3.88 3.41
N ALA A 81 7.02 4.50 2.28
CA ALA A 81 6.95 5.95 2.13
C ALA A 81 5.49 6.45 2.24
N PHE A 82 4.53 5.79 1.57
CA PHE A 82 3.11 6.10 1.74
C PHE A 82 2.64 5.85 3.17
N GLN A 83 2.98 4.70 3.74
CA GLN A 83 2.61 4.37 5.13
C GLN A 83 3.08 5.45 6.09
N LYS A 84 4.35 5.89 5.98
CA LYS A 84 4.95 6.88 6.86
C LYS A 84 4.34 8.28 6.69
N GLU A 85 4.08 8.69 5.45
CA GLU A 85 3.50 10.01 5.16
C GLU A 85 2.08 10.13 5.74
N TRP A 86 1.28 9.07 5.62
CA TRP A 86 -0.15 9.10 5.95
C TRP A 86 -0.50 8.47 7.31
N ASP A 87 0.46 7.82 7.97
CA ASP A 87 0.29 7.05 9.21
C ASP A 87 -0.90 6.07 9.20
N ILE A 88 -1.05 5.34 8.08
CA ILE A 88 -2.16 4.40 7.85
C ILE A 88 -1.65 2.96 7.77
N PRO A 89 -2.44 1.97 8.21
CA PRO A 89 -2.01 0.58 8.16
C PRO A 89 -1.96 0.05 6.73
N VAL A 90 -1.13 -0.97 6.53
CA VAL A 90 -0.99 -1.72 5.28
C VAL A 90 -1.68 -3.07 5.43
N LEU A 91 -2.64 -3.36 4.58
CA LEU A 91 -3.35 -4.63 4.48
C LEU A 91 -2.75 -5.45 3.33
N THR A 92 -2.09 -6.56 3.65
CA THR A 92 -1.46 -7.43 2.64
C THR A 92 -2.44 -8.47 2.13
N HIS A 93 -2.72 -8.45 0.83
CA HIS A 93 -3.60 -9.39 0.14
C HIS A 93 -2.84 -10.23 -0.89
N ALA A 94 -3.10 -11.54 -0.91
CA ALA A 94 -2.46 -12.48 -1.83
C ALA A 94 -0.91 -12.48 -1.79
N PHE A 95 -0.31 -12.13 -0.65
CA PHE A 95 1.15 -12.23 -0.48
C PHE A 95 1.56 -13.68 -0.20
N PRO A 96 2.69 -14.17 -0.78
CA PRO A 96 3.33 -15.40 -0.32
C PRO A 96 3.63 -15.32 1.18
N LYS A 97 3.23 -16.32 1.98
CA LYS A 97 3.27 -16.30 3.47
C LYS A 97 4.57 -15.78 4.10
N LYS A 98 5.72 -16.02 3.48
CA LYS A 98 7.03 -15.55 3.97
C LYS A 98 7.20 -14.02 3.91
N LYS A 99 6.59 -13.36 2.92
CA LYS A 99 6.74 -11.90 2.72
C LYS A 99 6.06 -11.07 3.83
N PRO A 100 4.78 -11.30 4.20
CA PRO A 100 4.14 -10.57 5.30
C PRO A 100 4.82 -10.80 6.63
N PHE A 101 5.29 -12.02 6.90
CA PHE A 101 6.05 -12.32 8.12
C PHE A 101 7.31 -11.45 8.23
N ASN A 102 8.14 -11.39 7.18
CA ASN A 102 9.35 -10.58 7.16
C ASN A 102 9.05 -9.08 7.33
N LEU A 103 8.00 -8.59 6.67
CA LEU A 103 7.55 -7.20 6.82
C LEU A 103 7.10 -6.90 8.26
N ARG A 104 6.38 -7.81 8.92
CA ARG A 104 5.96 -7.66 10.32
C ARG A 104 7.13 -7.70 11.29
N GLN A 105 8.12 -8.55 11.07
CA GLN A 105 9.35 -8.57 11.87
C GLN A 105 10.09 -7.22 11.79
N LYS A 106 10.08 -6.59 10.62
CA LYS A 106 10.79 -5.33 10.38
C LYS A 106 10.03 -4.09 10.82
N TYR A 107 8.73 -4.01 10.54
CA TYR A 107 7.92 -2.80 10.71
C TYR A 107 6.81 -2.95 11.77
N GLY A 108 6.59 -4.15 12.30
CA GLY A 108 5.59 -4.43 13.32
C GLY A 108 4.21 -4.82 12.77
N ALA A 109 3.54 -5.71 13.50
CA ALA A 109 2.22 -6.24 13.14
C ALA A 109 1.07 -5.22 13.25
N ARG A 110 1.29 -4.09 13.93
CA ARG A 110 0.30 -2.99 13.98
C ARG A 110 0.25 -2.22 12.66
N ILE A 111 1.38 -2.15 11.94
CA ILE A 111 1.50 -1.49 10.64
C ILE A 111 1.13 -2.46 9.52
N ILE A 112 1.74 -3.65 9.50
CA ILE A 112 1.53 -4.67 8.46
C ILE A 112 0.50 -5.70 8.93
N ARG A 113 -0.70 -5.68 8.35
CA ARG A 113 -1.86 -6.50 8.77
C ARG A 113 -2.27 -7.47 7.66
N ASP A 114 -2.87 -8.57 8.06
CA ASP A 114 -3.56 -9.45 7.11
C ASP A 114 -4.87 -8.80 6.65
N ASP A 115 -5.22 -8.99 5.39
CA ASP A 115 -6.50 -8.59 4.79
C ASP A 115 -7.69 -9.46 5.26
N ILE A 116 -7.57 -10.09 6.43
CA ILE A 116 -8.58 -11.01 6.95
C ILE A 116 -9.46 -10.27 7.94
N VAL A 117 -10.73 -10.12 7.55
CA VAL A 117 -11.86 -9.85 8.46
C VAL A 117 -11.76 -10.85 9.61
N ARG A 118 -11.47 -10.38 10.83
CA ARG A 118 -11.63 -11.23 12.01
C ARG A 118 -13.09 -11.67 12.02
N LYS A 119 -13.34 -12.96 11.75
CA LYS A 119 -14.56 -13.58 12.24
C LYS A 119 -14.45 -13.51 13.77
N GLU A 120 -15.28 -12.68 14.37
CA GLU A 120 -15.65 -12.83 15.78
C GLU A 120 -16.32 -14.18 16.00
#